data_AF-X1VII0-F1
#
_entry.id   AF-X1VII0-F1
#
_cell.length_a   1.000
_cell.length_b   1.000
_cell.length_c   1.000
_cell.angle_alpha   90.00
_cell.angle_beta   90.00
_cell.angle_gamma   90.00
#
_symmetry.space_group_name_H-M   'P 1'
#
loop_
_entity.id
_entity.type
_entity.pdbx_description
1 polymer ?
#
loop_
_entity_poly.entity_id
_entity_poly.type
_entity_poly.pdbx_seq_one_letter_code
_entity_poly.pdbx_strand_id
1 'polypeptide(L)'
;MKLGVSLKELRIKNNLTIMQVEVKTGISNSYISLIERNKRKPSVEILHKLAKTYKVTTEDLLRFIGYLPPIQNKINFNQIPIYNIVLKEKPSFVSENIEEYSPLPPGLESSTTKNYIAIRVKNKGMTCKRIEIGDILII
;
A
#
# COMPACT_ATOMS: atom_id res chain seq x y z
N MET A 1 7.91 17.10 -6.92
CA MET A 1 6.72 17.98 -6.97
C MET A 1 6.35 18.36 -5.54
N LYS A 2 5.97 19.62 -5.25
CA LYS A 2 5.64 20.06 -3.88
C LYS A 2 4.13 19.89 -3.61
N LEU A 3 3.75 19.32 -2.46
CA LEU A 3 2.36 19.00 -2.06
C LEU A 3 1.34 20.08 -2.42
N GLY A 4 1.62 21.36 -2.11
CA GLY A 4 0.68 22.45 -2.32
C GLY A 4 0.28 22.62 -3.79
N VAL A 5 1.21 22.39 -4.72
CA VAL A 5 0.93 22.46 -6.16
C VAL A 5 -0.03 21.34 -6.56
N SER A 6 0.22 20.11 -6.09
CA SER A 6 -0.65 18.96 -6.36
C SER A 6 -2.06 19.13 -5.75
N LEU A 7 -2.17 19.69 -4.55
CA LEU A 7 -3.48 20.00 -3.94
C LEU A 7 -4.25 21.04 -4.75
N LYS A 8 -3.57 22.06 -5.27
CA LYS A 8 -4.16 23.06 -6.17
C LYS A 8 -4.66 22.43 -7.47
N GLU A 9 -3.85 21.57 -8.08
CA GLU A 9 -4.23 20.84 -9.29
C GLU A 9 -5.45 19.94 -9.05
N LEU A 10 -5.49 19.19 -7.95
CA LEU A 10 -6.64 18.36 -7.58
C LEU A 10 -7.90 19.18 -7.38
N ARG A 11 -7.79 20.35 -6.75
CA ARG A 11 -8.92 21.27 -6.58
C ARG A 11 -9.45 21.75 -7.94
N ILE A 12 -8.55 22.17 -8.83
CA ILE A 12 -8.91 22.63 -10.19
C ILE A 12 -9.52 21.49 -11.01
N LYS A 13 -8.95 20.28 -10.94
CA LYS A 13 -9.45 19.08 -11.62
C LYS A 13 -10.86 18.70 -11.18
N ASN A 14 -11.22 18.99 -9.93
CA ASN A 14 -12.56 18.80 -9.40
C ASN A 14 -13.50 19.99 -9.63
N ASN A 15 -13.07 21.01 -10.38
CA ASN A 15 -13.81 22.25 -10.64
C ASN A 15 -14.27 22.97 -9.36
N LEU A 16 -13.44 22.95 -8.31
CA LEU A 16 -13.75 23.56 -7.03
C LEU A 16 -13.06 24.91 -6.84
N THR A 17 -13.80 25.89 -6.34
CA THR A 17 -13.21 27.12 -5.80
C THR A 17 -12.72 26.87 -4.37
N ILE A 18 -11.79 27.70 -3.88
CA ILE A 18 -11.32 27.58 -2.49
C ILE A 18 -12.47 27.74 -1.49
N MET A 19 -13.42 28.63 -1.78
CA MET A 19 -14.63 28.83 -0.96
C MET A 19 -15.53 27.58 -0.92
N GLN A 20 -15.67 26.86 -2.04
CA GLN A 20 -16.41 25.59 -2.07
C GLN A 20 -15.69 24.49 -1.28
N VAL A 21 -14.35 24.46 -1.31
CA VAL A 21 -13.57 23.52 -0.49
C VAL A 21 -13.74 23.84 0.99
N GLU A 22 -13.75 25.11 1.38
CA GLU A 22 -14.01 25.55 2.74
C GLU A 22 -15.38 25.07 3.23
N VAL A 23 -16.45 25.30 2.47
CA VAL A 23 -17.80 24.82 2.83
C VAL A 23 -17.84 23.29 2.99
N LYS A 24 -17.12 22.54 2.15
CA LYS A 24 -17.11 21.07 2.20
C LYS A 24 -16.25 20.48 3.31
N THR A 25 -15.18 21.18 3.71
CA THR A 25 -14.17 20.64 4.62
C THR A 25 -14.16 21.30 6.01
N GLY A 26 -14.79 22.47 6.14
CA GLY A 26 -14.68 23.34 7.32
C GLY A 26 -13.31 23.99 7.48
N ILE A 27 -12.42 23.90 6.48
CA ILE A 27 -11.08 24.49 6.53
C ILE A 27 -11.14 25.90 5.92
N SER A 28 -10.65 26.90 6.65
CA SER A 28 -10.71 28.29 6.16
C SER A 28 -10.04 28.47 4.79
N ASN A 29 -10.65 29.29 3.93
CA ASN A 29 -10.11 29.60 2.60
C ASN A 29 -8.67 30.13 2.64
N SER A 30 -8.34 30.94 3.65
CA SER A 30 -7.02 31.52 3.87
C SER A 30 -5.98 30.43 4.14
N TYR A 31 -6.34 29.45 4.98
CA TYR A 31 -5.45 28.34 5.28
C TYR A 31 -5.26 27.40 4.08
N ILE A 32 -6.32 27.11 3.31
CA ILE A 32 -6.22 26.35 2.05
C ILE A 32 -5.26 27.05 1.08
N SER A 33 -5.38 28.38 0.91
CA SER A 33 -4.49 29.17 0.06
C SER A 33 -3.03 29.12 0.52
N LEU A 34 -2.77 29.12 1.84
CA LEU A 34 -1.43 28.97 2.38
C LEU A 34 -0.85 27.58 2.10
N ILE A 35 -1.66 26.53 2.21
CA ILE A 35 -1.25 25.15 1.89
C ILE A 35 -0.93 25.01 0.40
N GLU A 36 -1.80 25.48 -0.48
CA GLU A 36 -1.62 25.39 -1.94
C GLU A 36 -0.35 26.12 -2.41
N ARG A 37 0.06 27.18 -1.72
CA ARG A 37 1.29 27.91 -1.97
C ARG A 37 2.51 27.35 -1.23
N ASN A 38 2.39 26.20 -0.56
CA ASN A 38 3.43 25.57 0.25
C ASN A 38 3.96 26.46 1.40
N LYS A 39 3.14 27.41 1.89
CA LYS A 39 3.49 28.30 3.01
C LYS A 39 3.18 27.68 4.37
N ARG A 40 2.26 26.71 4.41
CA ARG A 40 1.90 25.93 5.60
C ARG A 40 1.88 24.44 5.25
N LYS A 41 2.31 23.61 6.20
CA LYS A 41 2.11 22.15 6.12
C LYS A 41 0.77 21.80 6.77
N PRO A 42 -0.14 21.10 6.06
CA PRO A 42 -1.38 20.60 6.64
C PRO A 42 -1.10 19.46 7.63
N SER A 43 -2.00 19.27 8.59
CA SER A 43 -2.03 18.05 9.42
C SER A 43 -2.59 16.86 8.64
N VAL A 44 -2.39 15.65 9.16
CA VAL A 44 -2.95 14.41 8.58
C VAL A 44 -4.48 14.48 8.52
N GLU A 45 -5.14 15.02 9.54
CA GLU A 45 -6.59 15.19 9.56
C GLU A 45 -7.08 16.10 8.43
N ILE A 46 -6.35 17.20 8.17
CA ILE A 46 -6.66 18.13 7.08
C ILE A 46 -6.45 17.47 5.73
N LEU A 47 -5.37 16.70 5.56
CA LEU A 47 -5.15 15.92 4.35
C LEU A 47 -6.27 14.92 4.10
N HIS A 48 -6.77 14.26 5.14
CA HIS A 48 -7.90 13.33 5.02
C HIS A 48 -9.19 14.03 4.54
N LYS A 49 -9.52 15.19 5.10
CA LYS A 49 -10.68 16.00 4.68
C LYS A 49 -10.55 16.46 3.22
N LEU A 50 -9.34 16.89 2.82
CA LEU A 50 -9.05 17.30 1.44
C LEU A 50 -9.11 16.12 0.48
N ALA A 51 -8.56 14.96 0.84
CA ALA A 51 -8.59 13.73 0.03
C ALA A 51 -10.02 13.35 -0.34
N LYS A 52 -10.90 13.29 0.68
CA LYS A 52 -12.33 13.00 0.50
C LYS A 52 -13.02 14.00 -0.44
N THR A 53 -12.68 15.29 -0.30
CA THR A 53 -13.25 16.36 -1.13
C THR A 53 -12.77 16.32 -2.58
N TYR A 54 -11.52 15.92 -2.79
CA TYR A 54 -10.88 15.83 -4.10
C TYR A 54 -11.01 14.47 -4.78
N LYS A 55 -11.73 13.53 -4.17
CA LYS A 55 -11.96 12.17 -4.68
C LYS A 55 -10.65 11.39 -4.91
N VAL A 56 -9.70 11.55 -4.00
CA VAL A 56 -8.44 10.80 -3.96
C VAL A 56 -8.30 10.08 -2.63
N THR A 57 -7.40 9.10 -2.56
CA THR A 57 -7.12 8.42 -1.30
C THR A 57 -6.19 9.27 -0.43
N THR A 58 -6.27 9.12 0.89
CA THR A 58 -5.39 9.87 1.80
C THR A 58 -3.95 9.37 1.65
N GLU A 59 -3.80 8.09 1.36
CA GLU A 59 -2.56 7.38 1.05
C GLU A 59 -1.84 8.02 -0.14
N ASP A 60 -2.56 8.38 -1.20
CA ASP A 60 -1.97 9.08 -2.35
C ASP A 60 -1.37 10.43 -1.93
N LEU A 61 -2.12 11.22 -1.15
CA LEU A 61 -1.64 12.51 -0.64
C LEU A 61 -0.44 12.35 0.30
N LEU A 62 -0.46 11.34 1.18
CA LEU A 62 0.63 11.02 2.10
C LEU A 62 1.89 10.54 1.36
N ARG A 63 1.73 9.85 0.23
CA ARG A 63 2.84 9.44 -0.64
C ARG A 63 3.48 10.64 -1.32
N PHE A 64 2.68 11.62 -1.76
CA PHE A 64 3.18 12.86 -2.35
C PHE A 64 4.03 13.71 -1.38
N ILE A 65 3.83 13.57 -0.07
CA ILE A 65 4.65 14.25 0.95
C ILE A 65 5.81 13.41 1.48
N GLY A 66 6.02 12.20 0.94
CA GLY A 66 7.10 11.30 1.35
C GLY A 66 6.88 10.64 2.71
N TYR A 67 5.66 10.66 3.25
CA TYR A 67 5.32 9.98 4.51
C TYR A 67 5.02 8.49 4.31
N LEU A 68 4.61 8.10 3.10
CA LEU A 68 4.49 6.71 2.70
C LEU A 68 5.53 6.39 1.63
N PRO A 69 6.12 5.18 1.64
CA PRO A 69 6.99 4.73 0.56
C PRO A 69 6.25 4.80 -0.78
N PRO A 70 6.92 4.87 -1.95
CA PRO A 70 6.27 4.74 -3.25
C PRO A 70 5.44 3.45 -3.30
N ILE A 71 4.42 3.38 -4.16
CA ILE A 71 3.63 2.15 -4.30
C ILE A 71 4.67 1.13 -4.75
N GLN A 72 5.09 0.23 -3.86
CA GLN A 72 5.68 -1.02 -4.32
C GLN A 72 4.60 -1.58 -5.20
N ASN A 73 4.87 -1.59 -6.51
CA ASN A 73 3.96 -2.03 -7.55
C ASN A 73 3.12 -3.17 -6.99
N LYS A 74 1.78 -3.11 -7.18
CA LYS A 74 0.87 -4.25 -6.98
C LYS A 74 1.72 -5.50 -7.04
N ILE A 75 1.89 -6.22 -5.92
CA ILE A 75 2.59 -7.51 -5.93
C ILE A 75 2.06 -8.18 -7.19
N ASN A 76 2.94 -8.42 -8.15
CA ASN A 76 2.54 -8.88 -9.47
C ASN A 76 1.76 -10.14 -9.16
N PHE A 77 0.42 -10.12 -9.24
CA PHE A 77 -0.40 -11.19 -8.65
C PHE A 77 -0.07 -12.53 -9.31
N ASN A 78 0.62 -12.49 -10.44
CA ASN A 78 1.26 -13.59 -11.11
C ASN A 78 2.43 -14.25 -10.35
N GLN A 79 2.87 -13.77 -9.18
CA GLN A 79 3.99 -14.35 -8.42
C GLN A 79 3.75 -14.37 -6.90
N ILE A 80 4.02 -15.52 -6.25
CA ILE A 80 3.94 -15.71 -4.80
C ILE A 80 5.36 -15.80 -4.21
N PRO A 81 5.68 -15.10 -3.11
CA PRO A 81 6.94 -15.30 -2.39
C PRO A 81 7.01 -16.69 -1.76
N ILE A 82 8.13 -17.39 -2.00
CA ILE A 82 8.50 -18.64 -1.35
C ILE A 82 9.39 -18.31 -0.15
N TYR A 83 8.92 -18.65 1.04
CA TYR A 83 9.68 -18.44 2.26
C TYR A 83 10.47 -19.69 2.66
N ASN A 84 11.68 -19.45 3.14
CA ASN A 84 12.46 -20.47 3.83
C ASN A 84 12.18 -20.42 5.32
N ILE A 85 11.25 -21.26 5.78
CA ILE A 85 10.97 -21.39 7.20
C ILE A 85 11.94 -22.43 7.77
N VAL A 86 13.05 -21.95 8.34
CA VAL A 86 13.93 -22.75 9.19
C VAL A 86 13.50 -22.54 10.63
N LEU A 87 13.46 -23.60 11.45
CA LEU A 87 13.38 -23.44 12.91
C LEU A 87 14.65 -22.72 13.36
N LYS A 88 14.57 -21.40 13.52
CA LYS A 88 15.61 -20.60 14.18
C LYS A 88 15.21 -20.45 15.64
N GLU A 89 16.21 -20.51 16.53
CA GLU A 89 16.00 -20.30 17.98
C GLU A 89 15.50 -18.90 18.33
N LYS A 90 15.53 -17.95 17.38
CA LYS A 90 15.05 -16.58 17.54
C LYS A 90 14.03 -16.21 16.46
N PRO A 91 12.95 -15.49 16.80
CA PRO A 91 12.00 -14.99 15.82
C PRO A 91 12.68 -13.97 14.89
N SER A 92 12.48 -14.12 13.59
CA SER A 92 12.98 -13.21 12.53
C SER A 92 11.81 -12.62 11.74
N PHE A 93 11.96 -11.40 11.23
CA PHE A 93 10.94 -10.78 10.40
C PHE A 93 10.72 -11.59 9.12
N VAL A 94 9.44 -11.83 8.78
CA VAL A 94 9.04 -12.66 7.62
C VAL A 94 9.61 -12.10 6.31
N SER A 95 9.68 -10.78 6.17
CA SER A 95 10.25 -10.09 5.01
C SER A 95 11.72 -10.39 4.73
N GLU A 96 12.47 -10.91 5.70
CA GLU A 96 13.91 -11.20 5.58
C GLU A 96 14.21 -12.64 5.12
N ASN A 97 13.18 -13.50 4.99
CA ASN A 97 13.35 -14.93 4.66
C ASN A 97 12.71 -15.33 3.30
N ILE A 98 12.52 -14.38 2.38
CA ILE A 98 12.04 -14.67 1.03
C ILE A 98 13.21 -15.25 0.23
N GLU A 99 13.13 -16.54 -0.15
CA GLU A 99 14.15 -17.21 -0.97
C GLU A 99 13.94 -16.90 -2.46
N GLU A 100 12.68 -16.91 -2.91
CA GLU A 100 12.36 -16.83 -4.33
C GLU A 100 10.91 -16.35 -4.53
N TYR A 101 10.56 -15.97 -5.77
CA TYR A 101 9.19 -15.74 -6.19
C TYR A 101 8.81 -16.73 -7.30
N SER A 102 7.73 -17.49 -7.12
CA SER A 102 7.24 -18.45 -8.12
C SER A 102 5.96 -17.93 -8.79
N PRO A 103 5.71 -18.26 -10.08
CA PRO A 103 4.45 -17.90 -10.72
C PRO A 103 3.24 -18.47 -9.98
N LEU A 104 2.13 -17.73 -9.98
CA LEU A 104 0.86 -18.14 -9.39
C LEU A 104 0.29 -19.33 -10.19
N PRO A 105 -0.15 -20.42 -9.53
CA PRO A 105 -0.79 -21.51 -10.23
C PRO A 105 -2.12 -21.05 -10.86
N PRO A 106 -2.52 -21.61 -12.02
CA PRO A 106 -3.80 -21.32 -12.65
C PRO A 106 -4.97 -21.58 -11.68
N GLY A 107 -5.88 -20.62 -11.55
CA GLY A 107 -7.06 -20.73 -10.68
C GLY A 107 -6.97 -19.99 -9.33
N LEU A 108 -5.79 -19.49 -8.94
CA LEU A 108 -5.68 -18.52 -7.82
C LEU A 108 -5.81 -17.05 -8.25
N GLU A 109 -5.93 -16.78 -9.56
CA GLU A 109 -5.88 -15.45 -10.16
C GLU A 109 -7.03 -14.52 -9.75
N SER A 110 -8.17 -15.08 -9.33
CA SER A 110 -9.38 -14.33 -8.95
C SER A 110 -9.46 -14.00 -7.46
N SER A 111 -8.57 -14.54 -6.62
CA SER A 111 -8.58 -14.29 -5.18
C SER A 111 -7.74 -13.06 -4.83
N THR A 112 -8.10 -11.92 -5.39
CA THR A 112 -7.76 -10.64 -4.79
C THR A 112 -8.21 -10.68 -3.31
N THR A 113 -7.25 -10.44 -2.41
CA THR A 113 -7.43 -10.19 -0.96
C THR A 113 -7.42 -11.36 0.04
N LYS A 114 -6.65 -12.43 -0.18
CA LYS A 114 -6.14 -13.22 0.96
C LYS A 114 -4.65 -13.44 0.85
N ASN A 115 -3.97 -13.18 1.96
CA ASN A 115 -2.51 -13.16 2.13
C ASN A 115 -1.94 -14.58 1.97
N TYR A 116 -1.89 -15.09 0.75
CA TYR A 116 -1.33 -16.41 0.50
C TYR A 116 0.18 -16.41 0.68
N ILE A 117 0.69 -17.44 1.36
CA ILE A 117 2.13 -17.64 1.59
C ILE A 117 2.51 -19.00 1.01
N ALA A 118 3.59 -19.05 0.22
CA ALA A 118 4.16 -20.31 -0.25
C ALA A 118 5.32 -20.76 0.65
N ILE A 119 5.31 -22.02 1.08
CA ILE A 119 6.36 -22.63 1.91
C ILE A 119 6.91 -23.85 1.19
N ARG A 120 8.24 -23.94 1.09
CA ARG A 120 8.92 -25.14 0.56
C ARG A 120 9.12 -26.18 1.66
N VAL A 121 8.68 -27.41 1.41
CA VAL A 121 8.82 -28.53 2.34
C VAL A 121 10.27 -29.04 2.33
N LYS A 122 11.00 -28.88 3.43
CA LYS A 122 12.43 -29.27 3.53
C LYS A 122 12.71 -30.42 4.51
N ASN A 123 11.74 -30.83 5.33
CA ASN A 123 11.94 -31.86 6.36
C ASN A 123 10.77 -32.87 6.37
N LYS A 124 11.07 -34.13 6.72
CA LYS A 124 10.09 -35.20 6.98
C LYS A 124 9.02 -34.81 8.00
N GLY A 125 9.34 -33.91 8.94
CA GLY A 125 8.36 -33.35 9.89
C GLY A 125 7.22 -32.53 9.24
N MET A 126 7.36 -32.16 7.96
CA MET A 126 6.36 -31.41 7.18
C MET A 126 5.74 -32.26 6.05
N THR A 127 6.08 -33.55 5.96
CA THR A 127 5.55 -34.46 4.94
C THR A 127 4.30 -35.20 5.42
N CYS A 128 3.40 -35.53 4.51
CA CYS A 128 2.25 -36.40 4.76
C CYS A 128 1.96 -37.24 3.51
N LYS A 129 0.88 -38.03 3.51
CA LYS A 129 0.56 -39.00 2.43
C LYS A 129 0.43 -38.39 1.02
N ARG A 130 0.41 -37.05 0.89
CA ARG A 130 0.29 -36.27 -0.36
C ARG A 130 1.25 -35.07 -0.42
N ILE A 131 2.21 -34.99 0.50
CA ILE A 131 3.18 -33.87 0.60
C ILE A 131 4.56 -34.47 0.81
N GLU A 132 5.46 -34.25 -0.14
CA GLU A 132 6.83 -34.74 -0.16
C GLU A 132 7.85 -33.60 0.04
N ILE A 133 9.10 -33.99 0.33
CA ILE A 133 10.20 -33.02 0.42
C ILE A 133 10.46 -32.43 -0.96
N GLY A 134 10.45 -31.11 -1.06
CA GLY A 134 10.56 -30.36 -2.31
C GLY A 134 9.26 -29.68 -2.74
N ASP A 135 8.11 -30.15 -2.23
CA ASP A 135 6.80 -29.59 -2.56
C ASP A 135 6.64 -28.15 -2.06
N ILE A 136 5.76 -27.40 -2.74
CA ILE A 136 5.40 -26.02 -2.40
C ILE A 136 3.96 -26.01 -1.88
N LEU A 137 3.79 -25.60 -0.63
CA LEU A 137 2.48 -25.45 0.01
C LEU A 137 2.05 -23.99 -0.04
N ILE A 138 0.87 -23.72 -0.59
CA ILE A 138 0.26 -22.39 -0.60
C ILE A 138 -0.81 -22.37 0.50
N ILE A 139 -0.66 -21.48 1.48
CA ILE A 139 -1.56 -21.30 2.65
C ILE A 139 -2.26 -19.96 2.57
#